data_AF-A0A962GPB9-F1
#
_entry.id   AF-A0A962GPB9-F1
#
_cell.length_a   1.000
_cell.length_b   1.000
_cell.length_c   1.000
_cell.angle_alpha   90.00
_cell.angle_beta   90.00
_cell.angle_gamma   90.00
#
_symmetry.space_group_name_H-M   'P 1'
#
loop_
_entity.id
_entity.type
_entity.pdbx_description
1 polymer ?
#
loop_
_entity_poly.entity_id
_entity_poly.type
_entity_poly.pdbx_seq_one_letter_code
_entity_poly.pdbx_strand_id
1 'polypeptide(L)'
;EGVRDYIVCHYRINSRSDTEYWRENARNECLSDSLKRVLHTWYSGEDLLPEIERQQLSRYYGAASWHCILAGYGLFPAAAQLAPPTDKALRFDMGRIRQFIERCALNFRPHHEVLAEMGQHQQVR
;
A
#
# COMPACT_ATOMS: atom_id res chain seq x y z
N GLU A 1 -3.98 0.37 18.10
CA GLU A 1 -2.66 0.81 17.60
C GLU A 1 -2.51 0.71 16.07
N GLY A 2 -2.99 -0.34 15.40
CA GLY A 2 -2.79 -0.53 13.94
C GLY A 2 -3.17 0.65 13.03
N VAL A 3 -4.21 1.42 13.34
CA VAL A 3 -4.55 2.64 12.58
C VAL A 3 -3.46 3.71 12.71
N ARG A 4 -3.01 3.98 13.94
CA ARG A 4 -1.94 4.96 14.22
C ARG A 4 -0.66 4.55 13.50
N ASP A 5 -0.30 3.28 13.58
CA ASP A 5 0.95 2.79 13.02
C ASP A 5 0.96 2.86 11.48
N TYR A 6 -0.19 2.60 10.83
CA TYR A 6 -0.34 2.81 9.39
C TYR A 6 -0.17 4.29 8.99
N ILE A 7 -0.75 5.21 9.76
CA ILE A 7 -0.60 6.66 9.52
C ILE A 7 0.85 7.09 9.74
N VAL A 8 1.45 6.74 10.87
CA VAL A 8 2.84 7.08 11.20
C VAL A 8 3.80 6.53 10.15
N CYS A 9 3.53 5.34 9.60
CA CYS A 9 4.32 4.75 8.53
C CYS A 9 4.47 5.69 7.33
N HIS A 10 3.39 6.32 6.85
CA HIS A 10 3.42 7.25 5.70
C HIS A 10 4.43 8.38 5.90
N TYR A 11 4.47 8.93 7.11
CA TYR A 11 5.38 10.01 7.45
C TYR A 11 6.79 9.48 7.68
N ARG A 12 6.95 8.31 8.31
CA ARG A 12 8.27 7.78 8.63
C ARG A 12 9.06 7.34 7.40
N ILE A 13 8.40 6.81 6.38
CA ILE A 13 9.05 6.27 5.18
C ILE A 13 9.16 7.26 4.02
N ASN A 14 8.79 8.52 4.25
CA ASN A 14 8.79 9.52 3.20
C ASN A 14 10.20 9.77 2.63
N SER A 15 10.27 10.13 1.34
CA SER A 15 11.52 10.50 0.64
C SER A 15 11.68 12.01 0.46
N ARG A 16 10.83 12.82 1.11
CA ARG A 16 10.83 14.27 1.00
C ARG A 16 11.90 14.90 1.89
N SER A 17 12.58 15.89 1.34
CA SER A 17 13.65 16.64 2.02
C SER A 17 13.48 18.16 1.94
N ASP A 18 12.37 18.63 1.36
CA ASP A 18 12.12 20.02 1.00
C ASP A 18 11.78 20.93 2.19
N THR A 19 11.32 20.37 3.31
CA THR A 19 11.04 21.13 4.54
C THR A 19 11.60 20.45 5.77
N GLU A 20 11.74 21.21 6.87
CA GLU A 20 12.09 20.64 8.17
C GLU A 20 11.04 19.62 8.65
N TYR A 21 9.76 19.91 8.47
CA TYR A 21 8.67 19.00 8.81
C TYR A 21 8.86 17.59 8.22
N TRP A 22 9.17 17.47 6.92
CA TRP A 22 9.36 16.16 6.29
C TRP A 22 10.62 15.45 6.75
N ARG A 23 11.71 16.20 6.96
CA ARG A 23 12.98 15.68 7.46
C ARG A 23 12.85 15.13 8.88
N GLU A 24 12.14 15.83 9.76
CA GLU A 24 11.90 15.38 11.14
C GLU A 24 10.98 14.16 11.18
N ASN A 25 9.94 14.10 10.35
CA ASN A 25 9.11 12.90 10.22
C ASN A 25 9.90 11.69 9.70
N ALA A 26 10.80 11.88 8.74
CA ALA A 26 11.68 10.81 8.24
C ALA A 26 12.68 10.33 9.30
N ARG A 27 13.03 11.17 10.28
CA ARG A 27 13.94 10.83 11.39
C ARG A 27 13.25 10.29 12.63
N ASN A 28 11.92 10.26 12.66
CA ASN A 28 11.17 9.86 13.85
C ASN A 28 11.50 8.41 14.28
N GLU A 29 12.07 8.24 15.48
CA GLU A 29 12.40 6.94 16.06
C GLU A 29 11.36 6.46 17.08
N CYS A 30 10.39 7.31 17.44
CA CYS A 30 9.28 7.01 18.35
C CYS A 30 8.21 6.15 17.65
N LEU A 31 8.62 4.98 17.20
CA LEU A 31 7.77 3.99 16.53
C LEU A 31 7.34 2.90 17.53
N SER A 32 6.13 2.40 17.37
CA SER A 32 5.67 1.22 18.11
C SER A 32 6.51 0.00 17.75
N ASP A 33 6.57 -0.99 18.64
CA ASP A 33 7.25 -2.25 18.35
C ASP A 33 6.58 -3.02 17.20
N SER A 34 5.27 -2.85 17.05
CA SER A 34 4.47 -3.36 15.94
C SER A 34 4.97 -2.83 14.59
N LEU A 35 5.06 -1.50 14.46
CA LEU A 35 5.52 -0.84 13.23
C LEU A 35 7.00 -1.15 12.94
N LYS A 36 7.85 -1.18 13.98
CA LYS A 36 9.26 -1.58 13.83
C LYS A 36 9.38 -2.99 13.23
N ARG A 37 8.53 -3.93 13.66
CA ARG A 37 8.50 -5.29 13.10
C ARG A 37 8.04 -5.32 11.65
N VAL A 38 6.98 -4.60 11.31
CA VAL A 38 6.51 -4.47 9.91
C VAL A 38 7.62 -3.95 9.00
N LEU A 39 8.29 -2.87 9.40
CA LEU A 39 9.40 -2.29 8.63
C LEU A 39 10.58 -3.25 8.54
N HIS A 40 10.95 -3.90 9.64
CA HIS A 40 12.03 -4.89 9.66
C HIS A 40 11.75 -6.04 8.68
N THR A 41 10.58 -6.67 8.76
CA THR A 41 10.18 -7.76 7.85
C THR A 41 10.30 -7.32 6.39
N TRP A 42 9.82 -6.11 6.06
CA TRP A 42 9.95 -5.58 4.70
C TRP A 42 11.39 -5.36 4.26
N TYR A 43 12.21 -4.66 5.06
CA TYR A 43 13.61 -4.37 4.71
C TYR A 43 14.50 -5.62 4.67
N SER A 44 14.14 -6.66 5.42
CA SER A 44 14.82 -7.96 5.40
C SER A 44 14.42 -8.82 4.20
N GLY A 45 13.46 -8.39 3.38
CA GLY A 45 12.98 -9.16 2.22
C GLY A 45 12.15 -10.38 2.59
N GLU A 46 11.61 -10.42 3.81
CA GLU A 46 10.72 -11.47 4.28
C GLU A 46 9.29 -11.29 3.73
N ASP A 47 8.48 -12.35 3.78
CA ASP A 47 7.06 -12.26 3.40
C ASP A 47 6.28 -11.42 4.42
N LEU A 48 5.74 -10.31 3.95
CA LEU A 48 5.01 -9.37 4.78
C LEU A 48 3.63 -9.90 5.20
N LEU A 49 2.99 -10.76 4.39
CA LEU A 49 1.63 -11.23 4.67
C LEU A 49 1.53 -11.98 6.01
N PRO A 50 2.39 -12.98 6.31
CA PRO A 50 2.41 -13.64 7.61
C PRO A 50 2.57 -12.67 8.78
N GLU A 51 3.39 -11.64 8.64
CA GLU A 51 3.62 -10.67 9.72
C GLU A 51 2.40 -9.79 9.98
N ILE A 52 1.73 -9.32 8.93
CA ILE A 52 0.48 -8.55 9.05
C ILE A 52 -0.63 -9.39 9.69
N GLU A 53 -0.74 -10.68 9.32
CA GLU A 53 -1.70 -11.62 9.89
C GLU A 53 -1.39 -11.93 11.36
N ARG A 54 -0.12 -12.23 11.69
CA ARG A 54 0.35 -12.50 13.05
C ARG A 54 0.03 -11.36 14.01
N GLN A 55 0.20 -10.12 13.55
CA GLN A 55 -0.12 -8.93 14.34
C GLN A 55 -1.62 -8.52 14.29
N GLN A 56 -2.45 -9.24 13.54
CA GLN A 56 -3.87 -8.92 13.31
C GLN A 56 -4.10 -7.51 12.73
N LEU A 57 -3.14 -6.98 11.98
CA LEU A 57 -3.20 -5.64 11.39
C LEU A 57 -4.23 -5.55 10.24
N SER A 58 -4.53 -6.68 9.59
CA SER A 58 -5.59 -6.82 8.57
C SER A 58 -6.98 -6.41 9.06
N ARG A 59 -7.20 -6.31 10.38
CA ARG A 59 -8.46 -5.80 10.96
C ARG A 59 -8.71 -4.31 10.64
N TYR A 60 -7.66 -3.56 10.35
CA TYR A 60 -7.74 -2.11 10.07
C TYR A 60 -7.41 -1.81 8.61
N TYR A 61 -6.29 -2.35 8.12
CA TYR A 61 -5.84 -2.20 6.75
C TYR A 61 -5.34 -3.55 6.26
N GLY A 62 -5.89 -4.03 5.14
CA GLY A 62 -5.51 -5.32 4.56
C GLY A 62 -4.03 -5.35 4.15
N ALA A 63 -3.46 -6.55 4.04
CA ALA A 63 -2.06 -6.73 3.65
C ALA A 63 -1.70 -6.01 2.33
N ALA A 64 -2.63 -5.93 1.37
CA ALA A 64 -2.43 -5.18 0.13
C ALA A 64 -2.16 -3.69 0.38
N SER A 65 -2.84 -3.07 1.35
CA SER A 65 -2.59 -1.67 1.73
C SER A 65 -1.17 -1.45 2.26
N TRP A 66 -0.67 -2.38 3.07
CA TRP A 66 0.72 -2.36 3.56
C TRP A 66 1.75 -2.57 2.44
N HIS A 67 1.47 -3.42 1.46
CA HIS A 67 2.31 -3.53 0.27
C HIS A 67 2.30 -2.23 -0.55
N CYS A 68 1.10 -1.65 -0.77
CA CYS A 68 0.96 -0.42 -1.54
C CYS A 68 1.72 0.75 -0.92
N ILE A 69 1.69 0.92 0.40
CA ILE A 69 2.43 2.01 1.05
C ILE A 69 3.95 1.76 0.98
N LEU A 70 4.45 0.56 1.28
CA LEU A 70 5.90 0.32 1.30
C LEU A 70 6.50 0.35 -0.13
N ALA A 71 5.87 -0.37 -1.06
CA ALA A 71 6.29 -0.37 -2.46
C ALA A 71 6.05 0.99 -3.14
N GLY A 72 4.96 1.67 -2.81
CA GLY A 72 4.59 2.97 -3.40
C GLY A 72 5.55 4.10 -3.04
N TYR A 73 6.20 4.02 -1.87
CA TYR A 73 7.28 4.92 -1.47
C TYR A 73 8.65 4.48 -2.01
N GLY A 74 8.71 3.40 -2.79
CA GLY A 74 9.94 2.89 -3.39
C GLY A 74 10.88 2.19 -2.42
N LEU A 75 10.39 1.78 -1.24
CA LEU A 75 11.18 1.01 -0.31
C LEU A 75 11.28 -0.42 -0.81
N PHE A 76 12.49 -0.88 -1.11
CA PHE A 76 12.77 -2.28 -1.41
C PHE A 76 14.08 -2.69 -0.77
N PRO A 77 14.22 -3.96 -0.34
CA PRO A 77 15.51 -4.53 0.01
C PRO A 77 16.52 -4.38 -1.12
N ALA A 78 17.81 -4.45 -0.79
CA ALA A 78 18.85 -4.53 -1.80
C ALA A 78 18.62 -5.77 -2.67
N ALA A 79 18.97 -5.69 -3.97
CA ALA A 79 18.77 -6.79 -4.91
C ALA A 79 19.41 -8.11 -4.43
N ALA A 80 20.53 -8.04 -3.71
CA ALA A 80 21.21 -9.20 -3.13
C ALA A 80 20.41 -9.90 -2.01
N GLN A 81 19.44 -9.23 -1.40
CA GLN A 81 18.54 -9.79 -0.38
C GLN A 81 17.27 -10.39 -0.98
N LEU A 82 16.98 -10.13 -2.26
CA LEU A 82 15.77 -10.62 -2.90
C LEU A 82 15.93 -12.08 -3.33
N ALA A 83 14.96 -12.91 -2.93
CA ALA A 83 14.86 -14.27 -3.43
C ALA A 83 14.34 -14.27 -4.88
N PRO A 84 14.77 -15.23 -5.72
CA PRO A 84 14.17 -15.43 -7.02
C PRO A 84 12.67 -15.76 -6.86
N PRO A 85 11.82 -15.36 -7.82
CA PRO A 85 10.39 -15.65 -7.75
C PRO A 85 10.15 -17.17 -7.77
N THR A 86 9.22 -17.62 -6.92
CA THR A 86 8.80 -19.02 -6.88
C THR A 86 7.95 -19.38 -8.10
N ASP A 87 7.82 -20.67 -8.40
CA ASP A 87 6.89 -21.16 -9.43
C ASP A 87 5.46 -20.67 -9.21
N LYS A 88 5.03 -20.52 -7.94
CA LYS A 88 3.72 -19.97 -7.61
C LYS A 88 3.59 -18.50 -8.06
N ALA A 89 4.63 -17.70 -7.86
CA ALA A 89 4.67 -16.30 -8.30
C ALA A 89 4.74 -16.18 -9.83
N LEU A 90 5.49 -17.06 -10.50
CA LEU A 90 5.66 -17.06 -11.95
C LEU A 90 4.42 -17.51 -12.73
N ARG A 91 3.41 -18.11 -12.07
CA ARG A 91 2.15 -18.52 -12.71
C ARG A 91 1.28 -17.35 -13.18
N PHE A 92 1.53 -16.13 -12.69
CA PHE A 92 0.71 -14.96 -13.00
C PHE A 92 1.27 -14.19 -14.19
N ASP A 93 0.49 -14.13 -15.28
CA ASP A 93 0.82 -13.32 -16.45
C ASP A 93 0.37 -11.86 -16.23
N MET A 94 1.34 -10.97 -16.03
CA MET A 94 1.09 -9.54 -15.81
C MET A 94 0.46 -8.84 -17.02
N GLY A 95 0.75 -9.31 -18.25
CA GLY A 95 0.12 -8.81 -19.47
C GLY A 95 -1.37 -9.15 -19.50
N ARG A 96 -1.71 -10.39 -19.13
CA ARG A 96 -3.10 -10.83 -18.99
C ARG A 96 -3.85 -10.08 -17.89
N ILE A 97 -3.23 -9.87 -16.73
CA ILE A 97 -3.82 -9.10 -15.63
C ILE A 97 -4.10 -7.66 -16.08
N ARG A 98 -3.15 -7.00 -16.75
CA ARG A 98 -3.33 -5.65 -17.29
C ARG A 98 -4.50 -5.59 -18.27
N GLN A 99 -4.53 -6.49 -19.25
CA GLN A 99 -5.60 -6.54 -20.25
C GLN A 99 -6.97 -6.75 -19.60
N PHE A 100 -7.05 -7.61 -18.58
CA PHE A 100 -8.29 -7.83 -17.83
C PHE A 100 -8.78 -6.55 -17.16
N ILE A 101 -7.90 -5.85 -16.43
CA ILE A 101 -8.24 -4.60 -15.73
C ILE A 101 -8.67 -3.51 -16.72
N GLU A 102 -7.94 -3.34 -17.83
CA GLU A 102 -8.27 -2.36 -18.88
C GLU A 102 -9.67 -2.61 -19.47
N ARG A 103 -10.00 -3.87 -19.75
CA ARG A 103 -11.33 -4.23 -20.28
C ARG A 103 -12.44 -4.05 -19.24
N CYS A 104 -12.18 -4.32 -17.96
CA CYS A 104 -13.12 -4.03 -16.89
C CYS A 104 -13.42 -2.52 -16.81
N ALA A 105 -12.38 -1.68 -16.92
CA ALA A 105 -12.51 -0.22 -16.84
C ALA A 105 -13.45 0.38 -17.90
N LEU A 106 -13.56 -0.25 -19.09
CA LEU A 106 -14.48 0.17 -20.15
C LEU A 106 -15.97 0.11 -19.76
N ASN A 107 -16.32 -0.60 -18.69
CA ASN A 107 -17.71 -0.71 -18.21
C ASN A 107 -18.11 0.43 -17.26
N PHE A 108 -17.17 1.33 -16.91
CA PHE A 108 -17.43 2.41 -15.97
C PHE A 108 -17.38 3.76 -16.68
N ARG A 109 -18.42 4.56 -16.46
CA ARG A 109 -18.50 5.95 -16.93
C ARG A 109 -17.65 6.87 -16.06
N PRO A 110 -17.24 8.04 -16.57
CA PRO A 110 -16.57 9.05 -15.74
C PRO A 110 -17.40 9.42 -14.52
N HIS A 111 -16.76 9.41 -13.34
CA HIS A 111 -17.43 9.61 -12.05
C HIS A 111 -18.28 10.90 -11.99
N HIS A 112 -17.79 12.00 -12.57
CA HIS A 112 -18.49 13.28 -12.56
C HIS A 112 -19.81 13.28 -13.34
N GLU A 113 -19.91 12.50 -14.43
CA GLU A 113 -21.15 12.37 -15.20
C GLU A 113 -22.22 11.63 -14.40
N VAL A 114 -21.82 10.53 -13.76
CA VAL A 114 -22.73 9.72 -12.93
C VAL A 114 -23.26 10.53 -11.75
N LEU A 115 -22.40 11.31 -11.09
CA LEU A 115 -22.82 12.19 -10.00
C LEU A 115 -23.82 13.27 -10.45
N ALA A 116 -23.60 13.87 -11.63
CA ALA A 116 -24.50 14.88 -12.17
C ALA A 116 -25.90 14.33 -12.42
N GLU A 117 -26.00 13.13 -13.01
CA GLU A 117 -27.27 12.43 -13.22
C GLU A 117 -27.95 12.08 -11.89
N MET A 118 -27.22 11.50 -10.93
CA MET A 118 -27.76 11.15 -9.61
C MET A 118 -28.33 12.38 -8.87
N GLY A 119 -27.64 13.51 -8.95
CA GLY A 119 -28.11 14.77 -8.36
C GLY A 119 -29.38 15.31 -9.03
N GLN A 120 -29.52 15.15 -10.34
CA GLN A 120 -30.74 15.51 -11.07
C GLN A 120 -31.93 14.60 -10.72
N HIS A 121 -31.70 13.30 -10.58
CA HIS A 121 -32.73 12.34 -10.16
C HIS A 121 -33.24 12.56 -8.73
N GLN A 122 -32.43 13.16 -7.86
CA GLN A 122 -32.84 13.54 -6.49
C GLN A 122 -33.66 14.83 -6.43
N GLN A 123 -33.59 15.71 -7.44
CA GLN A 123 -34.37 16.96 -7.47
C GLN A 123 -35.76 16.81 -8.08
N VAL A 124 -36.02 15.68 -8.75
CA VAL A 124 -37.30 15.37 -9.42
C VAL A 124 -38.20 14.48 -8.54
N ARG A 125 -37.70 14.02 -7.39
CA ARG A 125 -38.48 13.33 -6.34
C ARG A 125 -38.76 14.29 -5.19
#